data_AF-A0A7S2HG69-F1
#
_entry.id   AF-A0A7S2HG69-F1
#
_cell.length_a   1.000
_cell.length_b   1.000
_cell.length_c   1.000
_cell.angle_alpha   90.00
_cell.angle_beta   90.00
_cell.angle_gamma   90.00
#
_symmetry.space_group_name_H-M   'P 1'
#
loop_
_entity.id
_entity.type
_entity.pdbx_description
1 polymer ?
#
loop_
_entity_poly.entity_id
_entity_poly.type
_entity_poly.pdbx_seq_one_letter_code
_entity_poly.pdbx_strand_id
1 'polypeptide(L)'
;MSSAIIFFLVALGQLSVVVASSDYFVLGDCGSSYAQRLLLRENWGNANFGPACVNHDNCYATCNADKGHCDRVFGSDLRGICDRSYKWWGHTVQRHACREVANTFESAVTRLGGDAYRAAQTEYCGSHIIQKTYNKALNLQSSEVYNGGSPGVWTPAHHNDQNWSIKFLSLTRVRVRHNTYGKCLNLQAHAAVNGGRPNVYDCADHTDQFWEIVDRGNGNYWIRNEGYGKCLNLQVHANRNNGRLSVWDCADHGDQYWTWVADF
;
A
#
# COMPACT_ATOMS: atom_id res chain seq x y z
N MET A 1 10.91 11.99 6.11
CA MET A 1 11.35 12.10 4.71
C MET A 1 10.27 11.45 3.88
N SER A 2 9.29 12.25 3.51
CA SER A 2 8.11 11.85 2.75
C SER A 2 8.52 11.70 1.29
N SER A 3 8.30 10.53 0.70
CA SER A 3 8.71 10.24 -0.67
C SER A 3 7.85 11.03 -1.66
N ALA A 4 8.46 11.99 -2.33
CA ALA A 4 7.87 12.75 -3.42
C ALA A 4 7.90 11.92 -4.71
N ILE A 5 6.75 11.85 -5.40
CA ILE A 5 6.66 11.27 -6.75
C ILE A 5 7.16 12.34 -7.74
N ILE A 6 8.16 11.99 -8.54
CA ILE A 6 8.81 12.86 -9.54
C ILE A 6 7.97 12.84 -10.84
N PHE A 7 7.52 14.00 -11.33
CA PHE A 7 6.91 14.15 -12.66
C PHE A 7 7.88 14.77 -13.67
N PHE A 8 7.86 14.26 -14.90
CA PHE A 8 8.46 14.89 -16.08
C PHE A 8 7.37 15.56 -16.93
N LEU A 9 7.43 16.89 -17.05
CA LEU A 9 6.64 17.66 -18.02
C LEU A 9 7.38 17.69 -19.36
N VAL A 10 6.74 17.21 -20.43
CA VAL A 10 7.11 17.59 -21.81
C VAL A 10 6.02 18.50 -22.35
N ALA A 11 6.09 19.78 -21.99
CA ALA A 11 5.35 20.83 -22.66
C ALA A 11 6.30 22.01 -22.88
N LEU A 12 6.65 22.25 -24.15
CA LEU A 12 7.24 23.50 -24.66
C LEU A 12 8.36 24.13 -23.81
N GLY A 13 9.42 23.36 -23.54
CA GLY A 13 10.76 23.92 -23.36
C GLY A 13 11.09 24.62 -22.03
N GLN A 14 10.32 24.44 -20.95
CA GLN A 14 10.75 24.90 -19.62
C GLN A 14 10.56 23.80 -18.56
N LEU A 15 11.65 23.48 -17.85
CA LEU A 15 11.61 22.64 -16.64
C LEU A 15 10.97 23.44 -15.51
N SER A 16 9.93 22.90 -14.88
CA SER A 16 9.44 23.39 -13.60
C SER A 16 9.02 22.20 -12.74
N VAL A 17 9.56 22.15 -11.52
CA VAL A 17 9.29 21.13 -10.51
C VAL A 17 8.09 21.59 -9.69
N VAL A 18 7.00 20.81 -9.69
CA VAL A 18 5.85 21.04 -8.79
C VAL A 18 5.76 19.86 -7.83
N VAL A 19 5.83 20.16 -6.53
CA VAL A 19 5.67 19.19 -5.44
C VAL A 19 4.19 19.16 -5.06
N ALA A 20 3.51 18.01 -5.18
CA ALA A 20 2.16 17.80 -4.67
C ALA A 20 2.18 16.74 -3.56
N SER A 21 1.69 17.12 -2.38
CA SER A 21 1.58 16.28 -1.18
C SER A 21 0.18 15.66 -1.06
N SER A 22 0.14 14.38 -0.69
CA SER A 22 -0.99 13.64 -0.08
C SER A 22 -2.40 13.93 -0.64
N ASP A 23 -2.74 13.27 -1.74
CA ASP A 23 -4.12 13.13 -2.19
C ASP A 23 -4.56 11.66 -2.14
N TYR A 24 -5.83 11.49 -1.78
CA TYR A 24 -6.48 10.27 -1.36
C TYR A 24 -6.72 9.32 -2.53
N PHE A 25 -6.47 8.03 -2.31
CA PHE A 25 -6.84 6.96 -3.24
C PHE A 25 -8.37 6.90 -3.40
N VAL A 26 -8.87 7.41 -4.53
CA VAL A 26 -10.19 7.05 -5.05
C VAL A 26 -9.97 5.98 -6.12
N LEU A 27 -10.42 4.77 -5.81
CA LEU A 27 -10.47 3.63 -6.72
C LEU A 27 -11.24 3.98 -8.00
N GLY A 28 -10.60 3.85 -9.16
CA GLY A 28 -11.25 3.87 -10.48
C GLY A 28 -10.87 5.00 -11.43
N ASP A 29 -9.98 5.92 -11.03
CA ASP A 29 -9.49 6.99 -11.91
C ASP A 29 -8.01 6.78 -12.28
N CYS A 30 -7.68 7.05 -13.54
CA CYS A 30 -6.31 7.00 -14.08
C CYS A 30 -5.45 8.14 -13.54
N GLY A 31 -5.03 8.02 -12.27
CA GLY A 31 -4.21 9.00 -11.55
C GLY A 31 -4.84 9.45 -10.24
N SER A 32 -4.08 9.37 -9.15
CA SER A 32 -4.49 9.57 -7.76
C SER A 32 -4.57 11.03 -7.27
N SER A 33 -4.60 12.04 -8.15
CA SER A 33 -4.86 13.43 -7.71
C SER A 33 -5.49 14.35 -8.75
N TYR A 34 -6.18 15.39 -8.27
CA TYR A 34 -6.75 16.47 -9.10
C TYR A 34 -5.68 17.17 -9.97
N ALA A 35 -4.41 17.12 -9.55
CA ALA A 35 -3.26 17.60 -10.33
C ALA A 35 -2.81 16.65 -11.46
N GLN A 36 -3.03 15.32 -11.32
CA GLN A 36 -2.70 14.34 -12.36
C GLN A 36 -3.70 14.34 -13.53
N ARG A 37 -4.97 14.69 -13.25
CA ARG A 37 -6.02 14.89 -14.27
C ARG A 37 -5.70 16.00 -15.28
N LEU A 38 -4.77 16.91 -14.96
CA LEU A 38 -4.34 17.99 -15.85
C LEU A 38 -3.19 17.61 -16.79
N LEU A 39 -2.51 16.47 -16.58
CA LEU A 39 -1.27 16.13 -17.29
C LEU A 39 -1.28 14.78 -18.00
N LEU A 40 -2.11 13.81 -17.58
CA LEU A 40 -2.33 12.58 -18.32
C LEU A 40 -3.55 12.75 -19.22
N ARG A 41 -3.29 12.99 -20.51
CA ARG A 41 -4.34 12.99 -21.52
C ARG A 41 -4.83 11.55 -21.66
N GLU A 42 -5.95 11.20 -21.02
CA GLU A 42 -6.63 9.88 -21.16
C GLU A 42 -6.97 9.53 -22.62
N ASN A 43 -6.89 10.54 -23.50
CA ASN A 43 -7.11 10.39 -24.92
C ASN A 43 -5.91 10.90 -25.74
N TRP A 44 -5.41 10.05 -26.65
CA TRP A 44 -4.58 10.51 -27.76
C TRP A 44 -5.46 10.64 -29.00
N GLY A 45 -5.91 11.87 -29.29
CA GLY A 45 -6.91 12.14 -30.33
C GLY A 45 -8.21 11.35 -30.08
N ASN A 46 -8.51 10.37 -30.93
CA ASN A 46 -9.69 9.48 -30.83
C ASN A 46 -9.39 8.15 -30.12
N ALA A 47 -8.16 7.93 -29.67
CA ALA A 47 -7.78 6.75 -28.89
C ALA A 47 -8.04 7.02 -27.40
N ASN A 48 -9.03 6.33 -26.81
CA ASN A 48 -9.35 6.39 -25.39
C ASN A 48 -8.60 5.31 -24.62
N PHE A 49 -7.62 5.71 -23.81
CA PHE A 49 -6.75 4.82 -23.03
C PHE A 49 -7.29 4.45 -21.66
N GLY A 50 -8.39 5.05 -21.21
CA GLY A 50 -9.00 4.78 -19.90
C GLY A 50 -9.22 3.29 -19.61
N PRO A 51 -9.83 2.50 -20.52
CA PRO A 51 -10.05 1.07 -20.28
C PRO A 51 -8.77 0.25 -20.08
N ALA A 52 -7.69 0.58 -20.79
CA ALA A 52 -6.40 -0.11 -20.63
C ALA A 52 -5.78 0.20 -19.26
N CYS A 53 -5.90 1.44 -18.82
CA CYS A 53 -5.42 1.87 -17.51
C CYS A 53 -6.20 1.18 -16.36
N VAL A 54 -7.53 1.11 -16.44
CA VAL A 54 -8.34 0.37 -15.45
C VAL A 54 -7.94 -1.12 -15.40
N ASN A 55 -7.67 -1.74 -16.55
CA ASN A 55 -7.17 -3.12 -16.59
C ASN A 55 -5.79 -3.26 -15.93
N HIS A 56 -4.91 -2.27 -16.11
CA HIS A 56 -3.58 -2.25 -15.49
C HIS A 56 -3.66 -2.13 -13.97
N ASP A 57 -4.50 -1.23 -13.46
CA ASP A 57 -4.76 -1.09 -12.03
C ASP A 57 -5.33 -2.38 -11.43
N ASN A 58 -6.29 -3.02 -12.11
CA ASN A 58 -6.82 -4.32 -11.71
C ASN A 58 -5.75 -5.43 -11.70
N CYS A 59 -4.80 -5.38 -12.64
CA CYS A 59 -3.67 -6.30 -12.66
C CYS A 59 -2.72 -6.04 -11.48
N TYR A 60 -2.39 -4.78 -11.20
CA TYR A 60 -1.61 -4.38 -10.02
C TYR A 60 -2.33 -4.69 -8.70
N ALA A 61 -3.66 -4.73 -8.70
CA ALA A 61 -4.48 -5.14 -7.56
C ALA A 61 -4.56 -6.67 -7.39
N THR A 62 -4.16 -7.45 -8.40
CA THR A 62 -4.14 -8.90 -8.27
C THR A 62 -2.95 -9.31 -7.43
N CYS A 63 -3.21 -10.04 -6.34
CA CYS A 63 -2.16 -10.35 -5.40
C CYS A 63 -1.06 -11.23 -6.01
N ASN A 64 0.21 -10.85 -5.79
CA ASN A 64 1.41 -11.47 -6.35
C ASN A 64 1.43 -11.50 -7.90
N ALA A 65 0.71 -10.60 -8.56
CA ALA A 65 0.75 -10.49 -10.00
C ALA A 65 2.13 -10.03 -10.48
N ASP A 66 2.68 -10.66 -11.52
CA ASP A 66 3.97 -10.23 -12.08
C ASP A 66 3.82 -8.80 -12.63
N LYS A 67 4.47 -7.83 -11.97
CA LYS A 67 4.45 -6.42 -12.40
C LYS A 67 4.85 -6.29 -13.88
N GLY A 68 5.90 -7.00 -14.29
CA GLY A 68 6.37 -6.96 -15.67
C GLY A 68 5.33 -7.45 -16.69
N HIS A 69 4.54 -8.46 -16.33
CA HIS A 69 3.42 -8.95 -17.12
C HIS A 69 2.31 -7.91 -17.19
N CYS A 70 1.90 -7.33 -16.05
CA CYS A 70 0.90 -6.26 -16.03
C CYS A 70 1.33 -5.08 -16.92
N ASP A 71 2.59 -4.66 -16.85
CA ASP A 71 3.13 -3.55 -17.64
C ASP A 71 3.12 -3.85 -19.15
N ARG A 72 3.50 -5.07 -19.55
CA ARG A 72 3.45 -5.52 -20.95
C ARG A 72 2.02 -5.61 -21.48
N VAL A 73 1.09 -6.12 -20.66
CA VAL A 73 -0.34 -6.19 -21.01
C VAL A 73 -0.91 -4.78 -21.21
N PHE A 74 -0.59 -3.84 -20.32
CA PHE A 74 -0.99 -2.45 -20.46
C PHE A 74 -0.51 -1.84 -21.78
N GLY A 75 0.77 -2.00 -22.11
CA GLY A 75 1.32 -1.53 -23.39
C GLY A 75 0.68 -2.16 -24.62
N SER A 76 0.33 -3.45 -24.54
CA SER A 76 -0.41 -4.15 -25.59
C SER A 76 -1.82 -3.59 -25.75
N ASP A 77 -2.54 -3.35 -24.65
CA ASP A 77 -3.89 -2.80 -24.66
C ASP A 77 -3.92 -1.40 -25.28
N LEU A 78 -2.98 -0.53 -24.89
CA LEU A 78 -2.85 0.82 -25.46
C LEU A 78 -2.60 0.79 -26.98
N ARG A 79 -1.67 -0.05 -27.45
CA ARG A 79 -1.41 -0.23 -28.90
C ARG A 79 -2.63 -0.77 -29.63
N GLY A 80 -3.36 -1.71 -29.02
CA GLY A 80 -4.62 -2.23 -29.55
C GLY A 80 -5.70 -1.15 -29.68
N ILE A 81 -5.78 -0.22 -28.73
CA ILE A 81 -6.70 0.93 -28.81
C ILE A 81 -6.32 1.83 -29.99
N CYS A 82 -5.04 2.15 -30.16
CA CYS A 82 -4.56 2.93 -31.31
C CYS A 82 -4.95 2.31 -32.65
N ASP A 83 -4.85 0.99 -32.77
CA ASP A 83 -5.18 0.26 -34.00
C ASP A 83 -6.66 0.33 -34.34
N ARG A 84 -7.52 0.22 -33.32
CA ARG A 84 -8.97 0.29 -33.47
C ARG A 84 -9.44 1.71 -33.79
N SER A 85 -8.86 2.73 -33.15
CA SER A 85 -9.22 4.13 -33.36
C SER A 85 -8.73 4.69 -34.70
N TYR A 86 -7.60 4.19 -35.20
CA TYR A 86 -6.96 4.68 -36.43
C TYR A 86 -6.84 3.59 -37.50
N LYS A 87 -7.94 2.93 -37.84
CA LYS A 87 -7.97 1.80 -38.78
C LYS A 87 -7.80 2.17 -40.27
N TRP A 88 -8.27 3.35 -40.67
CA TRP A 88 -8.30 3.76 -42.09
C TRP A 88 -6.89 4.00 -42.65
N TRP A 89 -6.69 3.73 -43.95
CA TRP A 89 -5.37 3.71 -44.58
C TRP A 89 -4.65 5.07 -44.53
N GLY A 90 -5.36 6.18 -44.67
CA GLY A 90 -4.77 7.51 -44.50
C GLY A 90 -4.61 7.96 -43.03
N HIS A 91 -4.89 7.09 -42.05
CA HIS A 91 -4.52 7.31 -40.64
C HIS A 91 -3.18 6.66 -40.26
N THR A 92 -2.36 6.24 -41.24
CA THR A 92 -1.13 5.51 -40.96
C THR A 92 -0.16 6.29 -40.06
N VAL A 93 0.00 7.60 -40.30
CA VAL A 93 0.86 8.47 -39.47
C VAL A 93 0.28 8.64 -38.06
N GLN A 94 -1.03 8.87 -37.96
CA GLN A 94 -1.70 9.02 -36.67
C GLN A 94 -1.62 7.74 -35.83
N ARG A 95 -1.88 6.58 -36.44
CA ARG A 95 -1.76 5.29 -35.78
C ARG A 95 -0.34 5.04 -35.25
N HIS A 96 0.68 5.36 -36.05
CA HIS A 96 2.07 5.24 -35.62
C HIS A 96 2.38 6.16 -34.43
N ALA A 97 2.01 7.44 -34.53
CA ALA A 97 2.22 8.40 -33.43
C ALA A 97 1.47 7.99 -32.15
N CYS A 98 0.25 7.46 -32.26
CA CYS A 98 -0.50 6.90 -31.13
C CYS A 98 0.27 5.75 -30.46
N ARG A 99 0.81 4.82 -31.26
CA ARG A 99 1.57 3.67 -30.73
C ARG A 99 2.87 4.10 -30.05
N GLU A 100 3.54 5.15 -30.51
CA GLU A 100 4.73 5.67 -29.81
C GLU A 100 4.39 6.26 -28.44
N VAL A 101 3.23 6.92 -28.31
CA VAL A 101 2.72 7.35 -27.01
C VAL A 101 2.41 6.13 -26.13
N ALA A 102 1.79 5.09 -26.67
CA ALA A 102 1.55 3.83 -25.95
C ALA A 102 2.84 3.16 -25.45
N ASN A 103 3.88 3.10 -26.30
CA ASN A 103 5.20 2.57 -25.93
C ASN A 103 5.85 3.41 -24.81
N THR A 104 5.64 4.73 -24.83
CA THR A 104 6.11 5.64 -23.78
C THR A 104 5.43 5.34 -22.45
N PHE A 105 4.12 5.10 -22.45
CA PHE A 105 3.39 4.68 -21.25
C PHE A 105 3.86 3.32 -20.70
N GLU A 106 4.03 2.32 -21.56
CA GLU A 106 4.59 1.01 -21.18
C GLU A 106 5.97 1.15 -20.52
N SER A 107 6.85 1.96 -21.13
CA SER A 107 8.18 2.26 -20.59
C SER A 107 8.11 2.97 -19.22
N ALA A 108 7.18 3.92 -19.08
CA ALA A 108 6.97 4.65 -17.84
C ALA A 108 6.53 3.72 -16.70
N VAL A 109 5.50 2.89 -16.90
CA VAL A 109 5.06 1.95 -15.85
C VAL A 109 6.12 0.90 -15.55
N THR A 110 6.85 0.43 -16.56
CA THR A 110 7.96 -0.53 -16.39
C THR A 110 9.04 0.04 -15.48
N ARG A 111 9.49 1.27 -15.74
CA ARG A 111 10.63 1.89 -15.06
C ARG A 111 10.27 2.60 -13.76
N LEU A 112 9.08 3.18 -13.68
CA LEU A 112 8.68 4.11 -12.61
C LEU A 112 7.47 3.61 -11.81
N GLY A 113 6.71 2.63 -12.31
CA GLY A 113 5.50 2.11 -11.66
C GLY A 113 5.73 1.28 -10.40
N GLY A 114 6.97 1.19 -9.89
CA GLY A 114 7.31 0.35 -8.74
C GLY A 114 6.59 0.75 -7.45
N ASP A 115 6.47 2.05 -7.17
CA ASP A 115 5.76 2.54 -5.98
C ASP A 115 4.26 2.28 -6.07
N ALA A 116 3.66 2.54 -7.23
CA ALA A 116 2.23 2.27 -7.47
C ALA A 116 1.91 0.77 -7.34
N TYR A 117 2.74 -0.10 -7.94
CA TYR A 117 2.62 -1.55 -7.79
C TYR A 117 2.71 -1.97 -6.32
N ARG A 118 3.73 -1.52 -5.57
CA ARG A 118 3.86 -1.85 -4.14
C ARG A 118 2.69 -1.34 -3.30
N ALA A 119 2.18 -0.15 -3.60
CA ALA A 119 1.01 0.39 -2.92
C ALA A 119 -0.23 -0.47 -3.16
N ALA A 120 -0.48 -0.86 -4.42
CA ALA A 120 -1.56 -1.78 -4.76
C ALA A 120 -1.36 -3.15 -4.07
N GLN A 121 -0.18 -3.76 -4.16
CA GLN A 121 0.07 -5.03 -3.48
C GLN A 121 -0.13 -4.92 -1.96
N THR A 122 0.30 -3.83 -1.32
CA THR A 122 0.04 -3.57 0.11
C THR A 122 -1.46 -3.55 0.43
N GLU A 123 -2.25 -2.92 -0.42
CA GLU A 123 -3.70 -2.79 -0.23
C GLU A 123 -4.43 -4.12 -0.44
N TYR A 124 -4.09 -4.87 -1.50
CA TYR A 124 -4.85 -6.04 -1.94
C TYR A 124 -4.29 -7.39 -1.47
N CYS A 125 -2.98 -7.52 -1.28
CA CYS A 125 -2.38 -8.73 -0.70
C CYS A 125 -2.38 -8.70 0.82
N GLY A 126 -2.37 -7.51 1.42
CA GLY A 126 -1.86 -7.28 2.76
C GLY A 126 -0.37 -6.98 2.77
N SER A 127 0.14 -6.77 3.97
CA SER A 127 1.51 -6.36 4.23
C SER A 127 2.08 -7.11 5.41
N HIS A 128 3.37 -7.43 5.35
CA HIS A 128 4.09 -7.75 6.56
C HIS A 128 4.27 -6.47 7.37
N ILE A 129 3.60 -6.37 8.52
CA ILE A 129 3.85 -5.31 9.51
C ILE A 129 5.12 -5.70 10.27
N ILE A 130 6.23 -5.06 9.94
CA ILE A 130 7.57 -5.37 10.43
C ILE A 130 7.94 -4.45 11.57
N GLN A 131 8.28 -5.05 12.70
CA GLN A 131 9.06 -4.39 13.73
C GLN A 131 10.46 -4.14 13.17
N LYS A 132 10.79 -2.87 12.97
CA LYS A 132 11.93 -2.46 12.15
C LYS A 132 13.27 -2.73 12.81
N THR A 133 13.41 -2.48 14.10
CA THR A 133 14.68 -2.63 14.83
C THR A 133 15.12 -4.09 14.93
N TYR A 134 14.19 -5.02 15.10
CA TYR A 134 14.49 -6.44 15.30
C TYR A 134 14.24 -7.30 14.07
N ASN A 135 13.72 -6.69 12.99
CA ASN A 135 13.29 -7.34 11.76
C ASN A 135 12.39 -8.55 12.08
N LYS A 136 11.24 -8.27 12.70
CA LYS A 136 10.26 -9.26 13.12
C LYS A 136 8.87 -8.89 12.60
N ALA A 137 8.21 -9.80 11.90
CA ALA A 137 6.87 -9.58 11.40
C ALA A 137 5.82 -9.82 12.51
N LEU A 138 4.78 -9.00 12.53
CA LEU A 138 3.56 -9.24 13.30
C LEU A 138 2.95 -10.57 12.84
N ASN A 139 2.71 -11.47 13.79
CA ASN A 139 2.29 -12.84 13.50
C ASN A 139 1.10 -13.24 14.37
N LEU A 140 0.08 -13.89 13.80
CA LEU A 140 -1.00 -14.53 14.55
C LEU A 140 -0.96 -16.03 14.32
N GLN A 141 -0.45 -16.78 15.29
CA GLN A 141 -0.39 -18.23 15.17
C GLN A 141 -1.81 -18.82 15.11
N SER A 142 -1.98 -19.92 14.37
CA SER A 142 -3.27 -20.60 14.23
C SER A 142 -3.90 -21.00 15.59
N SER A 143 -3.08 -21.32 16.59
CA SER A 143 -3.53 -21.63 17.96
C SER A 143 -4.04 -20.41 18.74
N GLU A 144 -3.76 -19.19 18.28
CA GLU A 144 -4.16 -17.92 18.89
C GLU A 144 -5.35 -17.27 18.14
N VAL A 145 -5.99 -18.00 17.20
CA VAL A 145 -7.14 -17.50 16.42
C VAL A 145 -8.45 -17.66 17.22
N TYR A 146 -8.49 -17.07 18.40
CA TYR A 146 -9.69 -16.95 19.22
C TYR A 146 -9.79 -15.53 19.78
N ASN A 147 -10.98 -15.14 20.22
CA ASN A 147 -11.19 -13.84 20.81
C ASN A 147 -10.45 -13.73 22.14
N GLY A 148 -9.47 -12.83 22.21
CA GLY A 148 -8.51 -12.72 23.31
C GLY A 148 -7.15 -13.37 23.04
N GLY A 149 -6.97 -14.02 21.88
CA GLY A 149 -5.71 -14.62 21.48
C GLY A 149 -4.60 -13.58 21.31
N SER A 150 -3.36 -13.97 21.62
CA SER A 150 -2.23 -13.03 21.67
C SER A 150 -1.43 -13.07 20.37
N PRO A 151 -1.41 -11.99 19.55
CA PRO A 151 -0.48 -11.91 18.45
C PRO A 151 0.94 -11.82 18.99
N GLY A 152 1.86 -12.46 18.28
CA GLY A 152 3.27 -12.43 18.57
C GLY A 152 4.05 -11.88 17.39
N VAL A 153 5.32 -12.25 17.34
CA VAL A 153 6.18 -11.96 16.20
C VAL A 153 6.94 -13.17 15.72
N TRP A 154 7.37 -13.13 14.46
CA TRP A 154 8.17 -14.19 13.86
C TRP A 154 9.17 -13.62 12.86
N THR A 155 10.15 -14.43 12.45
CA THR A 155 11.01 -14.10 11.30
C THR A 155 10.12 -13.80 10.09
N PRO A 156 10.32 -12.66 9.39
CA PRO A 156 9.56 -12.33 8.20
C PRO A 156 9.68 -13.44 7.15
N ALA A 157 8.54 -13.94 6.68
CA ALA A 157 8.45 -14.98 5.66
C ALA A 157 7.07 -14.93 4.98
N HIS A 158 6.94 -15.46 3.76
CA HIS A 158 5.69 -15.53 3.00
C HIS A 158 4.69 -16.54 3.59
N HIS A 159 4.21 -16.23 4.78
CA HIS A 159 3.30 -17.08 5.50
C HIS A 159 1.99 -16.34 5.76
N ASN A 160 0.88 -17.05 5.61
CA ASN A 160 -0.45 -16.50 5.79
C ASN A 160 -0.68 -15.95 7.22
N ASP A 161 0.01 -16.48 8.23
CA ASP A 161 -0.06 -16.02 9.63
C ASP A 161 0.66 -14.68 9.89
N GLN A 162 1.29 -14.11 8.88
CA GLN A 162 1.90 -12.77 8.89
C GLN A 162 1.18 -11.79 7.94
N ASN A 163 0.04 -12.20 7.38
CA ASN A 163 -0.70 -11.41 6.42
C ASN A 163 -1.69 -10.46 7.11
N TRP A 164 -1.28 -9.20 7.27
CA TRP A 164 -2.09 -8.14 7.89
C TRP A 164 -2.34 -6.98 6.93
N SER A 165 -3.55 -6.43 6.93
CA SER A 165 -3.87 -5.17 6.27
C SER A 165 -4.04 -4.04 7.28
N ILE A 166 -3.63 -2.84 6.88
CA ILE A 166 -3.93 -1.59 7.59
C ILE A 166 -5.02 -0.89 6.77
N LYS A 167 -6.28 -1.05 7.20
CA LYS A 167 -7.43 -0.43 6.53
C LYS A 167 -7.72 0.93 7.13
N PHE A 168 -7.61 2.00 6.35
CA PHE A 168 -8.04 3.33 6.76
C PHE A 168 -9.57 3.40 6.88
N LEU A 169 -10.05 3.86 8.02
CA LEU A 169 -11.47 4.14 8.29
C LEU A 169 -11.75 5.65 8.24
N SER A 170 -10.73 6.47 8.52
CA SER A 170 -10.71 7.91 8.32
C SER A 170 -9.27 8.37 8.05
N LEU A 171 -9.04 9.69 8.00
CA LEU A 171 -7.73 10.31 7.92
C LEU A 171 -6.74 9.88 8.99
N THR A 172 -7.22 9.68 10.21
CA THR A 172 -6.38 9.42 11.39
C THR A 172 -6.56 8.01 11.93
N ARG A 173 -7.68 7.36 11.57
CA ARG A 173 -8.11 6.07 12.13
C ARG A 173 -7.88 4.95 11.13
N VAL A 174 -7.26 3.88 11.61
CA VAL A 174 -7.08 2.62 10.90
C VAL A 174 -7.58 1.43 11.71
N ARG A 175 -7.81 0.34 11.00
CA ARG A 175 -8.03 -1.01 11.55
C ARG A 175 -6.93 -1.92 11.03
N VAL A 176 -6.21 -2.57 11.94
CA VAL A 176 -5.21 -3.58 11.60
C VAL A 176 -5.87 -4.95 11.62
N ARG A 177 -6.09 -5.55 10.45
CA ARG A 177 -6.84 -6.81 10.28
C ARG A 177 -5.92 -7.90 9.75
N HIS A 178 -5.98 -9.07 10.35
CA HIS A 178 -5.36 -10.26 9.80
C HIS A 178 -6.20 -10.77 8.63
N ASN A 179 -5.63 -10.83 7.43
CA ASN A 179 -6.37 -11.11 6.20
C ASN A 179 -6.85 -12.57 6.12
N THR A 180 -6.03 -13.53 6.55
CA THR A 180 -6.41 -14.96 6.54
C THR A 180 -7.47 -15.31 7.58
N TYR A 181 -7.29 -14.85 8.83
CA TYR A 181 -8.16 -15.23 9.94
C TYR A 181 -9.31 -14.25 10.20
N GLY A 182 -9.30 -13.09 9.55
CA GLY A 182 -10.33 -12.07 9.69
C GLY A 182 -10.39 -11.39 11.06
N LYS A 183 -9.42 -11.64 11.94
CA LYS A 183 -9.32 -11.04 13.28
C LYS A 183 -8.68 -9.64 13.22
N CYS A 184 -9.03 -8.77 14.16
CA CYS A 184 -8.49 -7.42 14.27
C CYS A 184 -7.58 -7.29 15.49
N LEU A 185 -6.50 -6.52 15.34
CA LEU A 185 -5.63 -6.14 16.46
C LEU A 185 -6.44 -5.29 17.44
N ASN A 186 -6.37 -5.67 18.71
CA ASN A 186 -7.22 -5.14 19.77
C ASN A 186 -6.38 -4.85 21.02
N LEU A 187 -6.75 -3.81 21.77
CA LEU A 187 -6.15 -3.51 23.08
C LEU A 187 -7.24 -3.33 24.13
N GLN A 188 -7.48 -4.34 24.96
CA GLN A 188 -8.52 -4.23 25.98
C GLN A 188 -8.17 -3.20 27.07
N ALA A 189 -9.19 -2.54 27.63
CA ALA A 189 -9.01 -1.48 28.63
C ALA A 189 -8.10 -1.88 29.81
N HIS A 190 -8.27 -3.08 30.36
CA HIS A 190 -7.45 -3.55 31.49
C HIS A 190 -5.99 -3.84 31.11
N ALA A 191 -5.71 -4.02 29.82
CA ALA A 191 -4.37 -4.22 29.27
C ALA A 191 -3.76 -2.92 28.75
N ALA A 192 -4.46 -1.78 28.81
CA ALA A 192 -3.98 -0.46 28.37
C ALA A 192 -3.00 0.19 29.38
N VAL A 193 -2.09 -0.60 29.93
CA VAL A 193 -1.01 -0.19 30.83
C VAL A 193 0.33 -0.51 30.19
N ASN A 194 1.40 0.14 30.63
CA ASN A 194 2.74 -0.15 30.12
C ASN A 194 3.12 -1.61 30.40
N GLY A 195 3.41 -2.35 29.34
CA GLY A 195 3.70 -3.78 29.38
C GLY A 195 2.47 -4.68 29.25
N GLY A 196 1.28 -4.09 29.22
CA GLY A 196 0.05 -4.80 28.90
C GLY A 196 0.08 -5.34 27.48
N ARG A 197 -0.72 -6.37 27.22
CA ARG A 197 -0.66 -7.13 25.98
C ARG A 197 -1.82 -6.77 25.05
N PRO A 198 -1.54 -6.41 23.79
CA PRO A 198 -2.58 -6.42 22.78
C PRO A 198 -3.01 -7.87 22.52
N ASN A 199 -4.21 -8.03 22.02
CA ASN A 199 -4.76 -9.31 21.62
C ASN A 199 -5.47 -9.18 20.26
N VAL A 200 -6.18 -10.21 19.85
CA VAL A 200 -7.04 -10.18 18.67
C VAL A 200 -8.48 -10.50 19.03
N TYR A 201 -9.40 -9.91 18.28
CA TYR A 201 -10.83 -10.18 18.40
C TYR A 201 -11.48 -10.19 17.02
N ASP A 202 -12.72 -10.67 16.95
CA ASP A 202 -13.56 -10.40 15.78
C ASP A 202 -13.65 -8.90 15.54
N CYS A 203 -13.51 -8.51 14.27
CA CYS A 203 -13.51 -7.11 13.89
C CYS A 203 -14.88 -6.48 14.16
N ALA A 204 -14.88 -5.41 14.95
CA ALA A 204 -16.07 -4.63 15.30
C ALA A 204 -15.68 -3.15 15.45
N ASP A 205 -16.67 -2.26 15.41
CA ASP A 205 -16.46 -0.81 15.51
C ASP A 205 -16.35 -0.36 16.98
N HIS A 206 -15.29 -0.83 17.64
CA HIS A 206 -14.94 -0.46 19.01
C HIS A 206 -13.60 0.28 19.04
N THR A 207 -13.49 1.24 19.97
CA THR A 207 -12.31 2.12 20.08
C THR A 207 -11.03 1.39 20.46
N ASP A 208 -11.14 0.22 21.07
CA ASP A 208 -10.01 -0.68 21.38
C ASP A 208 -9.44 -1.42 20.16
N GLN A 209 -10.14 -1.42 19.03
CA GLN A 209 -9.69 -1.97 17.75
C GLN A 209 -9.25 -0.90 16.74
N PHE A 210 -9.35 0.37 17.13
CA PHE A 210 -8.92 1.49 16.30
C PHE A 210 -7.50 1.92 16.65
N TRP A 211 -6.72 2.16 15.62
CA TRP A 211 -5.32 2.52 15.71
C TRP A 211 -5.05 3.75 14.84
N GLU A 212 -3.92 4.39 15.06
CA GLU A 212 -3.42 5.51 14.29
C GLU A 212 -2.02 5.16 13.82
N ILE A 213 -1.71 5.50 12.56
CA ILE A 213 -0.37 5.35 12.00
C ILE A 213 0.32 6.71 12.07
N VAL A 214 1.29 6.83 12.96
CA VAL A 214 2.00 8.10 13.21
C VAL A 214 3.40 8.03 12.59
N ASP A 215 3.66 8.84 11.56
CA ASP A 215 4.98 8.95 10.92
C ASP A 215 6.01 9.56 11.89
N ARG A 216 7.13 8.86 12.07
CA ARG A 216 8.29 9.27 12.91
C ARG A 216 9.52 9.59 12.07
N GLY A 217 9.39 9.62 10.75
CA GLY A 217 10.46 9.86 9.78
C GLY A 217 11.27 8.59 9.45
N ASN A 218 12.04 8.66 8.37
CA ASN A 218 12.93 7.58 7.91
C ASN A 218 12.24 6.22 7.71
N GLY A 219 10.94 6.20 7.41
CA GLY A 219 10.14 4.98 7.31
C GLY A 219 9.93 4.28 8.66
N ASN A 220 9.87 5.05 9.75
CA ASN A 220 9.50 4.58 11.08
C ASN A 220 8.07 5.05 11.37
N TYR A 221 7.24 4.15 11.88
CA TYR A 221 5.88 4.48 12.25
C TYR A 221 5.57 3.95 13.64
N TRP A 222 4.83 4.73 14.41
CA TRP A 222 4.10 4.19 15.54
C TRP A 222 2.75 3.67 15.08
N ILE A 223 2.33 2.56 15.69
CA ILE A 223 0.96 2.04 15.61
C ILE A 223 0.35 2.33 16.99
N ARG A 224 -0.34 3.46 17.11
CA ARG A 224 -0.88 3.97 18.39
C ARG A 224 -2.35 3.58 18.51
N ASN A 225 -2.75 2.95 19.61
CA ASN A 225 -4.15 2.69 19.85
C ASN A 225 -4.90 4.01 20.06
N GLU A 226 -6.02 4.20 19.36
CA GLU A 226 -6.77 5.46 19.41
C GLU A 226 -7.49 5.64 20.76
N GLY A 227 -8.08 4.57 21.30
CA GLY A 227 -8.84 4.63 22.55
C GLY A 227 -7.99 4.92 23.79
N TYR A 228 -6.74 4.45 23.81
CA TYR A 228 -5.89 4.52 25.01
C TYR A 228 -4.55 5.24 24.81
N GLY A 229 -4.20 5.65 23.59
CA GLY A 229 -2.98 6.39 23.29
C GLY A 229 -1.67 5.61 23.46
N LYS A 230 -1.73 4.28 23.62
CA LYS A 230 -0.56 3.41 23.80
C LYS A 230 -0.04 2.91 22.44
N CYS A 231 1.28 2.86 22.29
CA CYS A 231 1.93 2.38 21.08
C CYS A 231 2.23 0.89 21.13
N LEU A 232 2.04 0.19 20.01
CA LEU A 232 2.43 -1.21 19.83
C LEU A 232 3.94 -1.35 19.99
N ASN A 233 4.36 -2.29 20.82
CA ASN A 233 5.74 -2.41 21.28
C ASN A 233 6.21 -3.86 21.31
N LEU A 234 7.43 -4.12 20.80
CA LEU A 234 8.11 -5.40 20.95
C LEU A 234 9.35 -5.24 21.82
N GLN A 235 9.27 -5.65 23.08
CA GLN A 235 10.38 -5.49 24.01
C GLN A 235 11.62 -6.28 23.56
N VAL A 236 12.81 -5.73 23.84
CA VAL A 236 14.09 -6.32 23.39
C VAL A 236 14.25 -7.79 23.79
N HIS A 237 13.82 -8.18 24.99
CA HIS A 237 13.92 -9.56 25.48
C HIS A 237 12.89 -10.51 24.85
N ALA A 238 11.91 -9.96 24.15
CA ALA A 238 10.87 -10.70 23.43
C ALA A 238 11.17 -10.81 21.93
N ASN A 239 12.33 -10.36 21.43
CA ASN A 239 12.68 -10.34 20.00
C ASN A 239 13.00 -11.71 19.35
N ARG A 240 12.36 -12.77 19.82
CA ARG A 240 12.45 -14.14 19.29
C ARG A 240 11.14 -14.53 18.60
N ASN A 241 11.17 -15.64 17.85
CA ASN A 241 9.95 -16.21 17.29
C ASN A 241 8.96 -16.59 18.40
N ASN A 242 7.68 -16.28 18.17
CA ASN A 242 6.62 -16.28 19.17
C ASN A 242 6.82 -15.27 20.33
N GLY A 243 7.65 -14.26 20.10
CA GLY A 243 7.80 -13.13 21.00
C GLY A 243 6.49 -12.40 21.21
N ARG A 244 6.08 -12.21 22.46
CA ARG A 244 4.82 -11.54 22.77
C ARG A 244 4.95 -10.04 22.62
N LEU A 245 3.96 -9.44 21.99
CA LEU A 245 3.83 -7.99 21.92
C LEU A 245 3.40 -7.42 23.28
N SER A 246 3.64 -6.14 23.42
CA SER A 246 3.15 -5.32 24.51
C SER A 246 2.68 -3.98 23.95
N VAL A 247 2.10 -3.16 24.81
CA VAL A 247 1.91 -1.74 24.54
C VAL A 247 2.65 -0.91 25.58
N TRP A 248 3.03 0.30 25.19
CA TRP A 248 3.70 1.24 26.08
C TRP A 248 3.30 2.66 25.74
N ASP A 249 3.63 3.61 26.61
CA ASP A 249 3.62 5.02 26.23
C ASP A 249 4.48 5.22 24.99
N CYS A 250 3.94 5.99 24.06
CA CYS A 250 4.58 6.28 22.78
C CYS A 250 5.84 7.12 23.00
N ALA A 251 6.98 6.60 22.56
CA ALA A 251 8.27 7.28 22.63
C ALA A 251 9.19 6.81 21.49
N ASP A 252 10.19 7.62 21.16
CA ASP A 252 11.07 7.41 20.01
C ASP A 252 12.13 6.34 20.27
N HIS A 253 11.67 5.12 20.53
CA HIS A 253 12.50 3.95 20.77
C HIS A 253 12.33 2.92 19.66
N GLY A 254 13.42 2.22 19.35
CA GLY A 254 13.44 1.22 18.28
C GLY A 254 12.47 0.07 18.48
N ASP A 255 12.13 -0.27 19.73
CA ASP A 255 11.14 -1.29 20.07
C ASP A 255 9.70 -0.93 19.68
N GLN A 256 9.42 0.34 19.38
CA GLN A 256 8.12 0.86 18.94
C GLN A 256 8.06 1.26 17.46
N TYR A 257 9.15 1.12 16.71
CA TYR A 257 9.15 1.45 15.30
C TYR A 257 8.72 0.28 14.44
N TRP A 258 7.65 0.51 13.70
CA TRP A 258 7.08 -0.40 12.73
C TRP A 258 7.26 0.17 11.32
N THR A 259 7.27 -0.73 10.34
CA THR A 259 7.17 -0.43 8.91
C THR A 259 6.30 -1.51 8.28
N TRP A 260 5.88 -1.31 7.05
CA TRP A 260 5.21 -2.34 6.26
C TRP A 260 5.99 -2.55 4.98
N VAL A 261 6.03 -3.80 4.54
CA VAL A 261 6.50 -4.17 3.21
C VAL A 261 5.36 -4.91 2.53
N ALA A 262 5.06 -4.53 1.28
CA ALA A 262 4.32 -5.42 0.40
C ALA A 262 5.18 -6.68 0.24
N ASP A 263 4.57 -7.85 0.40
CA ASP A 263 5.27 -9.15 0.31
C ASP A 263 6.16 -9.18 -0.96
N PHE A 264 7.39 -9.69 -0.78
CA PHE A 264 8.42 -9.81 -1.82
C PHE A 264 8.01 -10.63 -3.05
#